data_AF-A0A9J8A6C1-F1
#
_entry.id   AF-A0A9J8A6C1-F1
#
_cell.length_a   1.000
_cell.length_b   1.000
_cell.length_c   1.000
_cell.angle_alpha   90.00
_cell.angle_beta   90.00
_cell.angle_gamma   90.00
#
_symmetry.space_group_name_H-M   'P 1'
#
loop_
_entity.id
_entity.type
_entity.pdbx_description
1 polymer ?
#
loop_
_entity_poly.entity_id
_entity_poly.type
_entity_poly.pdbx_seq_one_letter_code
_entity_poly.pdbx_strand_id
1 'polypeptide(L)'
;HIRCDTEDWSNDAENTLQNFVNFSDEYDNEPDVLRAVLSCGHVTDPQTLTDCCRAQMNDGKTEFRCPLCEKKWPYDEVRKLAKLSDDETLIFEDKVGTNTVKKLVDFRGCPGCGTFVERLDVSNLCVKCSVCTERTRKTYHFCWQCMREWKGPGPRADRCANVGCAIDQKLLKDCPTITLKSIQNVQCPAIRACTSCGVLIEHNNKGHKIIECHACNNRFCFICLKPADECIKSATHYIICTAGVAPRQVD
;
A
#
# COMPACT_ATOMS: atom_id res chain seq x y z
N HIS A 1 17.84 52.34 10.82
CA HIS A 1 17.74 52.03 9.39
C HIS A 1 17.58 50.52 9.23
N ILE A 2 16.36 50.03 9.09
CA ILE A 2 16.06 48.72 8.50
C ILE A 2 14.81 48.97 7.65
N ARG A 3 14.96 48.80 6.34
CA ARG A 3 13.89 48.94 5.34
C ARG A 3 12.96 47.74 5.48
N CYS A 4 11.65 47.99 5.55
CA CYS A 4 10.67 47.00 5.16
C CYS A 4 10.67 46.96 3.63
N ASP A 5 11.17 45.87 3.07
CA ASP A 5 10.94 45.57 1.65
C ASP A 5 9.50 45.02 1.55
N THR A 6 8.66 45.77 0.85
CA THR A 6 7.36 45.32 0.36
C THR A 6 7.59 44.24 -0.68
N GLU A 7 7.34 42.98 -0.33
CA GLU A 7 7.30 41.89 -1.30
C GLU A 7 6.08 42.08 -2.23
N ASP A 8 6.41 42.13 -3.51
CA ASP A 8 5.54 42.44 -4.64
C ASP A 8 4.56 41.30 -4.91
N TRP A 9 3.32 41.44 -4.45
CA TRP A 9 2.21 40.49 -4.66
C TRP A 9 1.74 40.40 -6.12
N SER A 10 2.38 41.06 -7.07
CA SER A 10 1.97 41.06 -8.48
C SER A 10 2.46 39.84 -9.27
N ASN A 11 3.57 39.20 -8.87
CA ASN A 11 4.22 38.16 -9.68
C ASN A 11 3.60 36.75 -9.54
N ASP A 12 2.84 36.46 -8.48
CA ASP A 12 2.26 35.13 -8.27
C ASP A 12 0.99 34.89 -9.10
N ALA A 13 0.23 35.96 -9.42
CA ALA A 13 -0.98 35.85 -10.22
C ALA A 13 -0.69 35.59 -11.70
N GLU A 14 0.32 36.25 -12.27
CA GLU A 14 0.72 36.05 -13.68
C GLU A 14 1.29 34.65 -13.92
N ASN A 15 2.08 34.11 -12.98
CA ASN A 15 2.66 32.77 -13.09
C ASN A 15 1.59 31.66 -12.93
N THR A 16 0.50 31.93 -12.21
CA THR A 16 -0.62 31.00 -12.06
C THR A 16 -1.46 30.90 -13.34
N LEU A 17 -1.63 32.01 -14.07
CA LEU A 17 -2.32 32.05 -15.36
C LEU A 17 -1.52 31.40 -16.51
N GLN A 18 -0.19 31.37 -16.41
CA GLN A 18 0.69 30.76 -17.42
C GLN A 18 0.44 29.25 -17.62
N ASN A 19 -0.07 28.56 -16.60
CA ASN A 19 -0.27 27.10 -16.63
C ASN A 19 -1.69 26.68 -17.06
N PHE A 20 -2.59 27.64 -17.27
CA PHE A 20 -3.92 27.40 -17.81
C PHE A 20 -3.95 27.89 -19.26
N VAL A 21 -4.18 26.97 -20.19
CA VAL A 21 -4.29 27.32 -21.61
C VAL A 21 -5.76 27.31 -21.99
N ASN A 22 -6.22 28.43 -22.54
CA ASN A 22 -7.53 28.49 -23.18
C ASN A 22 -7.40 27.87 -24.57
N PHE A 23 -7.88 26.64 -24.74
CA PHE A 23 -7.81 25.92 -26.01
C PHE A 23 -9.11 26.16 -26.77
N SER A 24 -9.08 27.05 -27.77
CA SER A 24 -10.15 27.09 -28.79
C SER A 24 -9.78 26.09 -29.89
N ASP A 25 -10.13 24.83 -29.73
CA ASP A 25 -10.03 23.85 -30.81
C ASP A 25 -11.34 23.86 -31.61
N GLU A 26 -11.27 23.77 -32.95
CA GLU A 26 -12.43 23.90 -33.86
C GLU A 26 -13.50 22.79 -33.70
N TYR A 27 -13.32 21.87 -32.74
CA TYR A 27 -14.17 20.71 -32.48
C TYR A 27 -14.64 20.57 -31.02
N ASP A 28 -14.46 21.59 -30.17
CA ASP A 28 -14.90 21.56 -28.77
C ASP A 28 -15.61 22.87 -28.38
N ASN A 29 -16.94 22.88 -28.50
CA ASN A 29 -17.80 24.05 -28.26
C ASN A 29 -18.08 24.30 -26.77
N GLU A 30 -17.07 24.36 -25.91
CA GLU A 30 -17.21 24.96 -24.58
C GLU A 30 -16.09 26.00 -24.35
N PRO A 31 -16.34 27.27 -24.74
CA PRO A 31 -15.32 28.32 -24.82
C PRO A 31 -14.81 28.86 -23.47
N ASP A 32 -14.87 28.07 -22.38
CA ASP A 32 -14.51 28.54 -21.03
C ASP A 32 -13.91 27.45 -20.11
N VAL A 33 -13.54 26.28 -20.63
CA VAL A 33 -12.96 25.20 -19.81
C VAL A 33 -11.45 25.40 -19.67
N LEU A 34 -11.04 26.03 -18.56
CA LEU A 34 -9.63 26.14 -18.17
C LEU A 34 -8.97 24.75 -18.07
N ARG A 35 -8.02 24.45 -18.96
CA ARG A 35 -7.25 23.20 -18.97
C ARG A 35 -5.89 23.43 -18.30
N ALA A 36 -5.51 22.53 -17.41
CA ALA A 36 -4.24 22.55 -16.70
C ALA A 36 -3.16 21.83 -17.51
N VAL A 37 -2.03 22.49 -17.76
CA VAL A 37 -0.83 21.86 -18.33
C VAL A 37 0.08 21.45 -17.17
N LEU A 38 0.31 20.15 -17.03
CA LEU A 38 1.19 19.60 -15.99
C LEU A 38 2.64 19.60 -16.47
N SER A 39 3.58 19.56 -15.52
CA SER A 39 5.03 19.49 -15.71
C SER A 39 5.51 18.30 -16.56
N CYS A 40 4.67 17.27 -16.68
CA CYS A 40 4.93 16.14 -17.56
C CYS A 40 4.59 16.41 -19.05
N GLY A 41 4.05 17.59 -19.37
CA GLY A 41 3.63 18.01 -20.71
C GLY A 41 2.22 17.56 -21.12
N HIS A 42 1.51 16.83 -20.24
CA HIS A 42 0.14 16.40 -20.52
C HIS A 42 -0.87 17.43 -20.02
N VAL A 43 -1.95 17.57 -20.78
CA VAL A 43 -3.05 18.50 -20.51
C VAL A 43 -4.22 17.71 -19.93
N THR A 44 -4.85 18.26 -18.90
CA THR A 44 -6.05 17.68 -18.29
C THR A 44 -7.00 18.80 -17.87
N ASP A 45 -8.30 18.51 -17.81
CA ASP A 45 -9.19 19.39 -17.06
C ASP A 45 -8.93 19.24 -15.55
N PRO A 46 -9.14 20.30 -14.75
CA PRO A 46 -8.90 20.29 -13.30
C PRO A 46 -9.69 19.25 -12.52
N GLN A 47 -10.91 18.88 -12.97
CA GLN A 47 -11.74 17.91 -12.27
C GLN A 47 -11.20 16.50 -12.46
N THR A 48 -10.81 16.14 -13.68
CA THR A 48 -10.12 14.88 -13.99
C THR A 48 -8.79 14.77 -13.23
N LEU A 49 -8.06 15.87 -13.05
CA LEU A 49 -6.85 15.88 -12.22
C LEU A 49 -7.19 15.53 -10.76
N THR A 50 -8.21 16.17 -10.19
CA THR A 50 -8.70 15.90 -8.84
C THR A 50 -9.11 14.44 -8.67
N ASP A 51 -9.90 13.92 -9.60
CA ASP A 51 -10.41 12.54 -9.53
C ASP A 51 -9.28 11.51 -9.69
N CYS A 52 -8.33 11.77 -10.59
CA CYS A 52 -7.15 10.94 -10.74
C CYS A 52 -6.32 10.89 -9.44
N CYS A 53 -6.10 12.03 -8.81
CA CYS A 53 -5.36 12.08 -7.56
C CYS A 53 -6.13 11.39 -6.43
N ARG A 54 -7.46 11.55 -6.37
CA ARG A 54 -8.33 10.87 -5.41
C ARG A 54 -8.25 9.34 -5.54
N ALA A 55 -8.28 8.83 -6.77
CA ALA A 55 -8.09 7.40 -7.05
C ALA A 55 -6.72 6.91 -6.54
N GLN A 56 -5.65 7.65 -6.84
CA GLN A 56 -4.30 7.31 -6.37
C GLN A 56 -4.19 7.29 -4.83
N MET A 57 -4.86 8.21 -4.13
CA MET A 57 -4.91 8.22 -2.66
C MET A 57 -5.71 7.05 -2.09
N ASN A 58 -6.82 6.68 -2.73
CA ASN A 58 -7.62 5.53 -2.30
C ASN A 58 -6.84 4.22 -2.45
N ASP A 59 -5.95 4.13 -3.43
CA ASP A 59 -4.97 3.05 -3.58
C ASP A 59 -3.79 3.12 -2.59
N GLY A 60 -3.81 4.08 -1.64
CA GLY A 60 -2.77 4.23 -0.63
C GLY A 60 -1.49 4.91 -1.13
N LYS A 61 -1.49 5.53 -2.31
CA LYS A 61 -0.33 6.27 -2.82
C LYS A 61 -0.14 7.57 -2.02
N THR A 62 1.11 8.00 -1.97
CA THR A 62 1.60 9.22 -1.29
C THR A 62 2.34 10.15 -2.25
N GLU A 63 2.53 9.69 -3.49
CA GLU A 63 3.09 10.46 -4.59
C GLU A 63 2.10 10.37 -5.75
N PHE A 64 1.85 11.50 -6.41
CA PHE A 64 0.98 11.58 -7.56
C PHE A 64 1.79 11.41 -8.83
N ARG A 65 1.26 10.61 -9.76
CA ARG A 65 1.92 10.33 -11.04
C ARG A 65 0.94 10.47 -12.18
N CYS A 66 1.48 10.89 -13.32
CA CYS A 66 0.75 10.90 -14.57
C CYS A 66 0.34 9.48 -14.97
N PRO A 67 -0.94 9.21 -15.26
CA PRO A 67 -1.38 7.89 -15.69
C PRO A 67 -0.85 7.50 -17.08
N LEU A 68 -0.44 8.48 -17.91
CA LEU A 68 0.03 8.24 -19.28
C LEU A 68 1.54 7.99 -19.36
N CYS A 69 2.34 8.72 -18.57
CA CYS A 69 3.81 8.67 -18.65
C CYS A 69 4.51 8.38 -17.32
N GLU A 70 3.76 8.15 -16.24
CA GLU A 70 4.23 7.77 -14.89
C GLU A 70 5.19 8.76 -14.20
N LYS A 71 5.47 9.90 -14.85
CA LYS A 71 6.23 11.00 -14.26
C LYS A 71 5.53 11.51 -13.01
N LYS A 72 6.32 11.75 -11.97
CA LYS A 72 5.86 12.30 -10.70
C LYS A 72 5.41 13.74 -10.89
N TRP A 73 4.23 14.06 -10.37
CA TRP A 73 3.75 15.43 -10.25
C TRP A 73 4.14 15.98 -8.87
N PRO A 74 4.83 17.13 -8.80
CA PRO A 74 5.03 17.85 -7.55
C PRO A 74 3.69 18.14 -6.87
N TYR A 75 3.63 17.98 -5.55
CA TYR A 75 2.39 18.20 -4.81
C TYR A 75 1.90 19.65 -4.90
N ASP A 76 2.83 20.62 -4.87
CA ASP A 76 2.48 22.04 -5.02
C ASP A 76 1.86 22.35 -6.40
N GLU A 77 2.28 21.63 -7.44
CA GLU A 77 1.66 21.72 -8.78
C GLU A 77 0.25 21.16 -8.76
N VAL A 78 0.06 19.95 -8.19
CA VAL A 78 -1.27 19.33 -8.06
C VAL A 78 -2.21 20.22 -7.25
N ARG A 79 -1.74 20.78 -6.13
CA ARG A 79 -2.51 21.67 -5.25
C ARG A 79 -2.95 22.96 -5.95
N LYS A 80 -2.14 23.50 -6.85
CA LYS A 80 -2.46 24.72 -7.61
C LYS A 80 -3.40 24.46 -8.78
N LEU A 81 -3.22 23.34 -9.48
CA LEU A 81 -3.94 23.02 -10.73
C LEU A 81 -5.25 22.25 -10.48
N ALA A 82 -5.34 21.51 -9.38
CA ALA A 82 -6.59 20.91 -8.93
C ALA A 82 -7.47 22.01 -8.34
N LYS A 83 -8.69 22.17 -8.86
CA LYS A 83 -9.68 23.13 -8.33
C LYS A 83 -10.35 22.59 -7.05
N LEU A 84 -9.55 22.27 -6.03
CA LEU A 84 -10.06 21.82 -4.75
C LEU A 84 -10.65 23.02 -3.98
N SER A 85 -11.81 22.82 -3.36
CA SER A 85 -12.28 23.74 -2.30
C SER A 85 -11.39 23.65 -1.05
N ASP A 86 -11.53 24.61 -0.13
CA ASP A 86 -10.78 24.60 1.14
C ASP A 86 -11.03 23.31 1.96
N ASP A 87 -12.29 22.89 2.04
CA ASP A 87 -12.69 21.63 2.70
C ASP A 87 -12.08 20.41 2.01
N GLU A 88 -12.09 20.39 0.67
CA GLU A 88 -11.48 19.30 -0.09
C GLU A 88 -9.97 19.26 0.08
N THR A 89 -9.31 20.41 0.17
CA THR A 89 -7.87 20.52 0.42
C THR A 89 -7.52 19.88 1.77
N LEU A 90 -8.29 20.16 2.82
CA LEU A 90 -8.08 19.54 4.14
C LEU A 90 -8.24 18.02 4.10
N ILE A 91 -9.29 17.53 3.43
CA ILE A 91 -9.52 16.08 3.26
C ILE A 91 -8.39 15.45 2.46
N PHE A 92 -7.90 16.14 1.44
CA PHE A 92 -6.81 15.69 0.58
C PHE A 92 -5.50 15.58 1.37
N GLU A 93 -5.14 16.60 2.14
CA GLU A 93 -3.94 16.64 2.97
C GLU A 93 -3.99 15.62 4.10
N ASP A 94 -5.13 15.46 4.79
CA ASP A 94 -5.31 14.43 5.82
C ASP A 94 -5.14 13.02 5.24
N LYS A 95 -5.66 12.78 4.04
CA LYS A 95 -5.54 11.47 3.39
C LYS A 95 -4.10 11.16 2.96
N VAL A 96 -3.40 12.13 2.38
CA VAL A 96 -1.97 12.01 2.03
C VAL A 96 -1.15 11.81 3.29
N GLY A 97 -1.42 12.58 4.35
CA GLY A 97 -0.79 12.45 5.66
C GLY A 97 -1.00 11.05 6.25
N THR A 98 -2.23 10.57 6.28
CA THR A 98 -2.58 9.21 6.74
C THR A 98 -1.86 8.13 5.93
N ASN A 99 -1.82 8.25 4.59
CA ASN A 99 -1.11 7.30 3.74
C ASN A 99 0.42 7.35 3.96
N THR A 100 0.96 8.52 4.23
CA THR A 100 2.39 8.74 4.53
C THR A 100 2.75 8.14 5.88
N VAL A 101 1.93 8.38 6.91
CA VAL A 101 2.00 7.75 8.23
C VAL A 101 1.95 6.22 8.08
N LYS A 102 0.97 5.67 7.36
CA LYS A 102 0.87 4.22 7.07
C LYS A 102 2.11 3.63 6.38
N LYS A 103 2.84 4.42 5.60
CA LYS A 103 4.07 3.98 4.90
C LYS A 103 5.34 4.15 5.74
N LEU A 104 5.41 5.19 6.57
CA LEU A 104 6.61 5.57 7.30
C LEU A 104 6.75 4.86 8.63
N VAL A 105 5.64 4.54 9.30
CA VAL A 105 5.72 3.88 10.59
C VAL A 105 4.65 2.80 10.74
N ASP A 106 5.08 1.68 11.31
CA ASP A 106 4.25 0.50 11.55
C ASP A 106 3.28 0.86 12.69
N PHE A 107 2.12 1.40 12.32
CA PHE A 107 1.01 1.70 13.24
C PHE A 107 -0.11 0.68 13.06
N ARG A 108 -0.71 0.24 14.16
CA ARG A 108 -1.90 -0.62 14.16
C ARG A 108 -2.92 -0.15 15.17
N GLY A 109 -4.20 -0.37 14.87
CA GLY A 109 -5.28 -0.11 15.82
C GLY A 109 -5.25 -1.13 16.96
N CYS A 110 -5.25 -0.66 18.21
CA CYS A 110 -5.33 -1.53 19.38
C CYS A 110 -6.60 -2.40 19.33
N PRO A 111 -6.50 -3.73 19.50
CA PRO A 111 -7.67 -4.60 19.44
C PRO A 111 -8.67 -4.40 20.59
N GLY A 112 -8.26 -3.71 21.67
CA GLY A 112 -9.12 -3.41 22.81
C GLY A 112 -9.85 -2.06 22.76
N CYS A 113 -9.34 -1.06 22.03
CA CYS A 113 -9.93 0.29 22.00
C CYS A 113 -9.89 1.01 20.65
N GLY A 114 -9.30 0.42 19.62
CA GLY A 114 -9.20 1.00 18.28
C GLY A 114 -8.18 2.13 18.12
N THR A 115 -7.65 2.69 19.22
CA THR A 115 -6.61 3.74 19.16
C THR A 115 -5.40 3.26 18.39
N PHE A 116 -4.87 4.09 17.49
CA PHE A 116 -3.63 3.82 16.78
C PHE A 116 -2.45 3.75 17.76
N VAL A 117 -1.68 2.67 17.67
CA VAL A 117 -0.49 2.42 18.45
C VAL A 117 0.68 2.25 17.49
N GLU A 118 1.78 2.92 17.78
CA GLU A 118 3.06 2.78 17.09
C GLU A 118 3.88 1.64 17.67
N ARG A 119 4.53 0.84 16.82
CA ARG A 119 5.54 -0.13 17.24
C ARG A 119 6.93 0.46 17.14
N LEU A 120 7.43 0.95 18.26
CA LEU A 120 8.77 1.53 18.39
C LEU A 120 9.91 0.50 18.21
N ASP A 121 9.69 -0.75 18.63
CA ASP A 121 10.66 -1.84 18.53
C ASP A 121 10.15 -2.94 17.59
N VAL A 122 10.68 -2.94 16.37
CA VAL A 122 10.37 -3.93 15.33
C VAL A 122 10.83 -5.35 15.67
N SER A 123 11.65 -5.54 16.71
CA SER A 123 12.04 -6.85 17.23
C SER A 123 11.15 -7.35 18.38
N ASN A 124 10.17 -6.57 18.82
CA ASN A 124 9.26 -6.97 19.90
C ASN A 124 7.80 -7.02 19.42
N LEU A 125 7.22 -8.21 19.33
CA LEU A 125 5.82 -8.41 18.94
C LEU A 125 4.83 -8.06 20.07
N CYS A 126 5.30 -7.85 21.29
CA CYS A 126 4.49 -7.48 22.45
C CYS A 126 4.39 -5.96 22.55
N VAL A 127 3.25 -5.39 22.16
CA VAL A 127 3.05 -3.95 22.12
C VAL A 127 2.06 -3.51 23.19
N LYS A 128 2.42 -2.46 23.93
CA LYS A 128 1.59 -1.87 24.99
C LYS A 128 0.61 -0.87 24.40
N CYS A 129 -0.66 -0.93 24.80
CA CYS A 129 -1.61 0.17 24.55
C CYS A 129 -1.72 1.05 25.79
N SER A 130 -1.29 2.31 25.71
CA SER A 130 -1.39 3.27 26.81
C SER A 130 -2.84 3.58 27.18
N VAL A 131 -3.73 3.74 26.20
CA VAL A 131 -5.16 4.04 26.43
C VAL A 131 -5.87 2.91 27.18
N CYS A 132 -5.76 1.65 26.73
CA CYS A 132 -6.32 0.52 27.48
C CYS A 132 -5.66 0.38 28.85
N THR A 133 -4.35 0.62 28.95
CA THR A 133 -3.64 0.52 30.24
C THR A 133 -4.17 1.49 31.26
N GLU A 134 -4.39 2.74 30.85
CA GLU A 134 -4.93 3.78 31.72
C GLU A 134 -6.40 3.54 32.06
N ARG A 135 -7.23 3.24 31.05
CA ARG A 135 -8.67 3.00 31.21
C ARG A 135 -8.97 1.81 32.13
N THR A 136 -8.20 0.73 32.03
CA THR A 136 -8.41 -0.49 32.82
C THR A 136 -7.60 -0.53 34.11
N ARG A 137 -6.69 0.45 34.31
CA ARG A 137 -5.69 0.45 35.40
C ARG A 137 -4.84 -0.81 35.47
N LYS A 138 -4.75 -1.57 34.37
CA LYS A 138 -3.96 -2.80 34.23
C LYS A 138 -3.16 -2.73 32.94
N THR A 139 -1.90 -3.18 32.95
CA THR A 139 -1.07 -3.12 31.75
C THR A 139 -1.68 -3.98 30.65
N TYR A 140 -2.06 -3.35 29.54
CA TYR A 140 -2.62 -4.03 28.39
C TYR A 140 -1.57 -4.14 27.28
N HIS A 141 -1.22 -5.37 26.94
CA HIS A 141 -0.36 -5.70 25.81
C HIS A 141 -1.12 -6.54 24.79
N PHE A 142 -0.77 -6.36 23.52
CA PHE A 142 -1.28 -7.20 22.44
C PHE A 142 -0.13 -7.66 21.53
N CYS A 143 -0.38 -8.76 20.81
CA CYS A 143 0.53 -9.25 19.80
C CYS A 143 0.36 -8.47 18.50
N TRP A 144 1.45 -7.89 18.01
CA TRP A 144 1.51 -7.14 16.77
C TRP A 144 1.12 -7.97 15.53
N GLN A 145 1.34 -9.29 15.58
CA GLN A 145 1.05 -10.19 14.46
C GLN A 145 -0.41 -10.63 14.45
N CYS A 146 -0.89 -11.23 15.54
CA CYS A 146 -2.24 -11.82 15.57
C CYS A 146 -3.33 -10.87 16.09
N MET A 147 -2.99 -9.63 16.49
CA MET A 147 -3.90 -8.61 17.00
C MET A 147 -4.81 -9.10 18.15
N ARG A 148 -4.28 -9.94 19.04
CA ARG A 148 -4.96 -10.43 20.26
C ARG A 148 -4.14 -10.06 21.49
N GLU A 149 -4.77 -10.05 22.66
CA GLU A 149 -4.09 -9.83 23.95
C GLU A 149 -2.86 -10.74 24.08
N TRP A 150 -1.75 -10.18 24.54
CA TRP A 150 -0.48 -10.88 24.59
C TRP A 150 -0.52 -12.04 25.58
N LYS A 151 0.02 -13.19 25.17
CA LYS A 151 0.22 -14.36 26.05
C LYS A 151 1.66 -14.82 25.97
N GLY A 152 2.19 -15.28 27.11
CA GLY A 152 3.55 -15.79 27.24
C GLY A 152 4.56 -14.73 27.65
N PRO A 153 5.84 -15.12 27.84
CA PRO A 153 6.90 -14.19 28.17
C PRO A 153 7.07 -13.14 27.06
N GLY A 154 7.40 -11.92 27.45
CA GLY A 154 7.73 -10.80 26.55
C GLY A 154 8.88 -10.00 27.16
N PRO A 155 9.63 -9.22 26.37
CA PRO A 155 9.51 -8.97 24.93
C PRO A 155 10.05 -10.13 24.07
N ARG A 156 9.44 -10.42 22.90
CA ARG A 156 9.93 -11.45 21.96
C ARG A 156 9.64 -11.10 20.49
N ALA A 157 10.51 -11.53 19.58
CA ALA A 157 10.38 -11.34 18.14
C ALA A 157 9.68 -12.48 17.40
N ASP A 158 9.67 -13.68 17.98
CA ASP A 158 9.38 -14.94 17.30
C ASP A 158 7.87 -15.24 17.18
N ARG A 159 7.12 -15.17 18.30
CA ARG A 159 5.66 -15.40 18.36
C ARG A 159 5.08 -14.96 19.70
N CYS A 160 3.76 -15.01 19.84
CA CYS A 160 3.10 -15.01 21.14
C CYS A 160 2.58 -16.42 21.50
N ALA A 161 2.15 -16.63 22.75
CA ALA A 161 1.61 -17.91 23.20
C ALA A 161 0.10 -18.08 22.93
N ASN A 162 -0.52 -17.20 22.13
CA ASN A 162 -1.88 -17.46 21.66
C ASN A 162 -1.87 -18.64 20.68
N VAL A 163 -2.86 -19.54 20.81
CA VAL A 163 -3.08 -20.62 19.83
C VAL A 163 -3.33 -19.99 18.46
N GLY A 164 -2.58 -20.41 17.44
CA GLY A 164 -2.62 -19.82 16.09
C GLY A 164 -1.98 -18.43 15.97
N CYS A 165 -1.08 -18.04 16.89
CA CYS A 165 -0.28 -16.81 16.83
C CYS A 165 1.05 -16.98 16.07
N ALA A 166 1.09 -17.98 15.22
CA ALA A 166 2.12 -18.27 14.25
C ALA A 166 1.38 -18.85 13.02
N ILE A 167 2.03 -18.83 11.87
CA ILE A 167 1.59 -19.51 10.65
C ILE A 167 0.94 -20.86 11.03
N ASP A 168 -0.29 -21.12 10.58
CA ASP A 168 -1.01 -22.36 10.93
C ASP A 168 -0.28 -23.57 10.30
N GLN A 169 0.75 -24.06 11.01
CA GLN A 169 1.61 -25.15 10.57
C GLN A 169 0.81 -26.42 10.32
N LYS A 170 -0.33 -26.61 11.02
CA LYS A 170 -1.21 -27.75 10.77
C LYS A 170 -1.87 -27.62 9.40
N LEU A 171 -2.35 -26.44 9.04
CA LEU A 171 -2.90 -26.20 7.70
C LEU A 171 -1.84 -26.35 6.61
N LEU A 172 -0.62 -25.86 6.82
CA LEU A 172 0.47 -26.05 5.85
C LEU A 172 0.92 -27.51 5.71
N LYS A 173 0.94 -28.25 6.83
CA LYS A 173 1.28 -29.67 6.87
C LYS A 173 0.20 -30.55 6.23
N ASP A 174 -1.07 -30.28 6.55
CA ASP A 174 -2.18 -31.19 6.29
C ASP A 174 -3.09 -30.74 5.13
N CYS A 175 -2.92 -29.52 4.57
CA CYS A 175 -3.80 -29.06 3.48
C CYS A 175 -3.76 -30.03 2.29
N PRO A 176 -4.88 -30.21 1.57
CA PRO A 176 -4.92 -31.09 0.41
C PRO A 176 -3.96 -30.63 -0.68
N THR A 177 -3.64 -31.55 -1.59
CA THR A 177 -2.92 -31.21 -2.82
C THR A 177 -3.92 -30.66 -3.85
N ILE A 178 -3.59 -29.54 -4.48
CA ILE A 178 -4.33 -28.99 -5.63
C ILE A 178 -3.62 -29.33 -6.94
N THR A 179 -4.38 -29.48 -8.03
CA THR A 179 -3.84 -29.62 -9.40
C THR A 179 -4.08 -28.32 -10.17
N LEU A 180 -3.01 -27.62 -10.53
CA LEU A 180 -3.08 -26.37 -11.28
C LEU A 180 -3.11 -26.66 -12.78
N LYS A 181 -4.32 -26.66 -13.36
CA LYS A 181 -4.54 -27.07 -14.77
C LYS A 181 -3.85 -26.15 -15.77
N SER A 182 -3.82 -24.85 -15.48
CA SER A 182 -3.17 -23.83 -16.32
C SER A 182 -1.64 -23.93 -16.35
N ILE A 183 -1.05 -24.76 -15.48
CA ILE A 183 0.40 -24.93 -15.34
C ILE A 183 0.72 -26.42 -15.49
N GLN A 184 0.41 -26.97 -16.65
CA GLN A 184 0.73 -28.35 -17.05
C GLN A 184 0.27 -29.42 -16.03
N ASN A 185 -0.87 -29.20 -15.38
CA ASN A 185 -1.43 -30.09 -14.35
C ASN A 185 -0.48 -30.37 -13.16
N VAL A 186 0.38 -29.41 -12.81
CA VAL A 186 1.28 -29.54 -11.66
C VAL A 186 0.50 -29.71 -10.36
N GLN A 187 0.96 -30.61 -9.51
CA GLN A 187 0.40 -30.87 -8.19
C GLN A 187 1.24 -30.21 -7.09
N CYS A 188 0.59 -29.45 -6.21
CA CYS A 188 1.25 -28.77 -5.10
C CYS A 188 0.29 -28.60 -3.90
N PRO A 189 0.78 -28.25 -2.69
CA PRO A 189 -0.09 -27.93 -1.56
C PRO A 189 -1.09 -26.83 -1.92
N ALA A 190 -2.37 -27.01 -1.57
CA ALA A 190 -3.44 -26.06 -1.86
C ALA A 190 -3.27 -24.73 -1.11
N ILE A 191 -2.58 -24.77 0.04
CA ILE A 191 -2.35 -23.62 0.91
C ILE A 191 -0.84 -23.47 1.14
N ARG A 192 -0.34 -22.24 1.00
CA ARG A 192 1.05 -21.86 1.28
C ARG A 192 1.12 -20.59 2.10
N ALA A 193 2.22 -20.37 2.82
CA ALA A 193 2.48 -19.11 3.50
C ALA A 193 3.26 -18.15 2.60
N CYS A 194 2.95 -16.86 2.71
CA CYS A 194 3.77 -15.80 2.14
C CYS A 194 5.21 -15.91 2.65
N THR A 195 6.18 -15.90 1.73
CA THR A 195 7.60 -16.04 2.05
C THR A 195 8.20 -14.85 2.79
N SER A 196 7.46 -13.74 2.89
CA SER A 196 7.87 -12.53 3.61
C SER A 196 7.16 -12.38 4.96
N CYS A 197 5.83 -12.43 4.99
CA CYS A 197 5.03 -12.11 6.19
C CYS A 197 4.30 -13.31 6.82
N GLY A 198 4.36 -14.49 6.20
CA GLY A 198 3.76 -15.72 6.75
C GLY A 198 2.24 -15.84 6.61
N VAL A 199 1.54 -14.85 6.04
CA VAL A 199 0.09 -14.93 5.78
C VAL A 199 -0.22 -16.12 4.85
N LEU A 200 -1.26 -16.89 5.17
CA LEU A 200 -1.68 -18.04 4.38
C LEU A 200 -2.39 -17.60 3.10
N ILE A 201 -2.06 -18.26 2.00
CA ILE A 201 -2.53 -17.97 0.65
C ILE A 201 -3.00 -19.28 0.03
N GLU A 202 -4.18 -19.25 -0.58
CA GLU A 202 -4.75 -20.33 -1.37
C GLU A 202 -4.76 -19.93 -2.84
N HIS A 203 -4.43 -20.86 -3.73
CA HIS A 203 -4.47 -20.63 -5.17
C HIS A 203 -5.83 -21.02 -5.74
N ASN A 204 -6.56 -20.07 -6.32
CA ASN A 204 -7.92 -20.26 -6.85
C ASN A 204 -8.01 -21.06 -8.18
N ASN A 205 -6.96 -21.81 -8.53
CA ASN A 205 -6.79 -22.53 -9.81
C ASN A 205 -7.04 -21.69 -11.09
N LYS A 206 -6.96 -20.36 -10.99
CA LYS A 206 -7.06 -19.43 -12.12
C LYS A 206 -5.78 -18.62 -12.21
N GLY A 207 -5.33 -18.33 -13.43
CA GLY A 207 -4.11 -17.56 -13.68
C GLY A 207 -2.83 -18.39 -13.58
N HIS A 208 -1.74 -17.72 -13.24
CA HIS A 208 -0.37 -18.22 -13.34
C HIS A 208 0.31 -18.40 -11.97
N LYS A 209 1.47 -19.06 -11.98
CA LYS A 209 2.21 -19.46 -10.77
C LYS A 209 2.73 -18.33 -9.87
N ILE A 210 2.66 -17.07 -10.31
CA ILE A 210 3.13 -15.91 -9.54
C ILE A 210 1.95 -15.27 -8.82
N ILE A 211 2.09 -15.12 -7.52
CA ILE A 211 1.10 -14.52 -6.63
C ILE A 211 1.68 -13.28 -5.96
N GLU A 212 0.80 -12.32 -5.66
CA GLU A 212 1.12 -11.14 -4.86
C GLU A 212 0.41 -11.25 -3.52
N CYS A 213 1.16 -11.10 -2.44
CA CYS A 213 0.60 -11.16 -1.10
C CYS A 213 -0.22 -9.90 -0.82
N HIS A 214 -1.54 -10.04 -0.64
CA HIS A 214 -2.43 -8.93 -0.29
C HIS A 214 -2.06 -8.17 1.00
N ALA A 215 -1.27 -8.77 1.90
CA ALA A 215 -0.91 -8.17 3.18
C ALA A 215 0.41 -7.36 3.12
N CYS A 216 1.35 -7.71 2.25
CA CYS A 216 2.69 -7.08 2.22
C CYS A 216 3.22 -6.81 0.80
N ASN A 217 2.41 -7.04 -0.23
CA ASN A 217 2.71 -6.88 -1.67
C ASN A 217 3.93 -7.67 -2.16
N ASN A 218 4.43 -8.63 -1.38
CA ASN A 218 5.52 -9.51 -1.80
C ASN A 218 5.06 -10.40 -2.95
N ARG A 219 5.81 -10.41 -4.05
CA ARG A 219 5.52 -11.20 -5.25
C ARG A 219 6.45 -12.41 -5.32
N PHE A 220 5.87 -13.59 -5.32
CA PHE A 220 6.63 -14.84 -5.31
C PHE A 220 5.88 -15.96 -6.05
N CYS A 221 6.59 -17.04 -6.37
CA CYS A 221 6.00 -18.18 -7.03
C CYS A 221 5.28 -19.10 -6.04
N PHE A 222 4.01 -19.37 -6.25
CA PHE A 222 3.22 -20.31 -5.44
C PHE A 222 3.71 -21.76 -5.55
N ILE A 223 4.44 -22.13 -6.60
CA ILE A 223 4.91 -23.51 -6.78
C ILE A 223 6.27 -23.74 -6.10
N CYS A 224 7.26 -22.90 -6.40
CA CYS A 224 8.63 -23.09 -5.93
C CYS A 224 9.03 -22.16 -4.77
N LEU A 225 8.15 -21.26 -4.34
CA LEU A 225 8.37 -20.26 -3.27
C LEU A 225 9.48 -19.24 -3.53
N LYS A 226 10.15 -19.29 -4.68
CA LYS A 226 11.17 -18.29 -5.06
C LYS A 226 10.55 -16.92 -5.36
N PRO A 227 11.32 -15.83 -5.21
CA PRO A 227 10.95 -14.50 -5.72
C PRO A 227 10.48 -14.56 -7.18
N ALA A 228 9.51 -13.70 -7.53
CA ALA A 228 8.89 -13.75 -8.85
C ALA A 228 9.90 -13.57 -9.99
N ASP A 229 10.84 -12.63 -9.84
CA ASP A 229 11.86 -12.34 -10.84
C ASP A 229 12.84 -13.52 -11.01
N GLU A 230 13.23 -14.19 -9.92
CA GLU A 230 14.09 -15.37 -9.97
C GLU A 230 13.39 -16.54 -10.67
N CYS A 231 12.12 -16.78 -10.35
CA CYS A 231 11.35 -17.87 -10.97
C CYS A 231 11.16 -17.63 -12.48
N ILE A 232 10.76 -16.42 -12.88
CA ILE A 232 10.45 -16.09 -14.29
C ILE A 232 11.70 -16.14 -15.17
N LYS A 233 12.89 -15.82 -14.64
CA LYS A 233 14.17 -15.98 -15.36
C LYS A 233 14.39 -17.42 -15.84
N SER A 234 13.91 -18.40 -15.06
CA SER A 234 14.12 -19.83 -15.33
C SER A 234 12.97 -20.51 -16.08
N ALA A 235 11.73 -20.04 -15.92
CA ALA A 235 10.55 -20.59 -16.56
C ALA A 235 9.40 -19.58 -16.58
N THR A 236 8.73 -19.41 -17.72
CA THR A 236 7.63 -18.43 -17.90
C THR A 236 6.42 -18.71 -16.99
N HIS A 237 5.49 -17.75 -16.91
CA HIS A 237 4.33 -17.74 -16.00
C HIS A 237 3.47 -19.02 -15.99
N TYR A 238 3.37 -19.72 -17.11
CA TYR A 238 2.50 -20.90 -17.30
C TYR A 238 3.27 -22.23 -17.40
N ILE A 239 4.59 -22.18 -17.32
CA ILE A 239 5.45 -23.38 -17.38
C ILE A 239 5.85 -23.79 -15.97
N ILE A 240 5.95 -25.10 -15.73
CA ILE A 240 6.45 -25.65 -14.46
C ILE A 240 7.81 -25.04 -14.10
N CYS A 241 8.05 -24.83 -12.81
CA CYS A 241 9.32 -24.30 -12.32
C CYS A 241 10.46 -25.28 -12.54
N THR A 242 11.60 -24.80 -13.04
CA THR A 242 12.84 -25.60 -13.15
C THR A 242 13.33 -26.11 -11.80
N ALA A 243 13.08 -25.33 -10.73
CA ALA A 243 13.35 -25.73 -9.35
C ALA A 243 12.37 -26.79 -8.80
N GLY A 244 11.36 -27.18 -9.57
CA GLY A 244 10.30 -28.10 -9.13
C GLY A 244 9.30 -27.48 -8.15
N VAL A 245 8.51 -28.34 -7.52
CA VAL A 245 7.53 -27.98 -6.49
C VAL A 245 8.25 -27.91 -5.15
N ALA A 246 8.18 -26.75 -4.48
CA ALA A 246 8.75 -26.62 -3.14
C ALA A 246 7.97 -27.48 -2.13
N PRO A 247 8.64 -28.03 -1.11
CA PRO A 247 7.99 -28.82 -0.06
C PRO A 247 6.97 -27.98 0.72
N ARG A 248 6.21 -28.65 1.59
CA ARG A 248 5.32 -27.99 2.55
C ARG A 248 6.16 -27.14 3.52
N GLN A 249 5.66 -25.95 3.84
CA GLN A 249 6.33 -24.99 4.74
C GLN A 249 6.08 -25.38 6.20
N VAL A 250 6.69 -26.48 6.64
CA VAL A 250 6.48 -27.07 7.98
C VAL A 250 7.56 -26.72 8.99
N ASP A 251 8.61 -26.01 8.57
CA ASP A 251 9.78 -25.65 9.37
C ASP A 251 9.87 -24.13 9.60
#